data_AF-A0A540KCS9-F1
#
_entry.id   AF-A0A540KCS9-F1
#
_cell.length_a   1.000
_cell.length_b   1.000
_cell.length_c   1.000
_cell.angle_alpha   90.00
_cell.angle_beta   90.00
_cell.angle_gamma   90.00
#
_symmetry.space_group_name_H-M   'P 1'
#
loop_
_entity.id
_entity.type
_entity.pdbx_description
1 polymer ?
#
loop_
_entity_poly.entity_id
_entity_poly.type
_entity_poly.pdbx_seq_one_letter_code
_entity_poly.pdbx_strand_id
1 'polypeptide(L)'
;MGEKVVAVIMVGGPTKANLRRVSSFEALQSATRTLPTDFVRLDQDILSPLAGKKKLYTYETMDFWEQIKTPGMSLKCSGLYLSQFQINSEHLLASGDGTKNARIVGNVYVHPSAKVHPTSKIGPDVSLSANVRVGAGVRLINCIVLDDVEIKENAVVINAIVGWKSSIGKWSRVQADGDYSAKLGITILGEEVTVEDEVVVINSIVLPNKTLNVSVQEEIIL
;
A
#
# COMPACT_ATOMS: atom_id res chain seq x y z
N MET A 1 -5.26 -18.78 -12.95
CA MET A 1 -5.02 -17.48 -13.61
C MET A 1 -6.38 -16.83 -13.75
N GLY A 2 -6.77 -16.01 -12.77
CA GLY A 2 -8.12 -15.43 -12.73
C GLY A 2 -8.11 -14.09 -13.44
N GLU A 3 -8.77 -14.00 -14.59
CA GLU A 3 -9.03 -12.74 -15.28
C GLU A 3 -9.90 -11.86 -14.39
N LYS A 4 -9.32 -10.79 -13.83
CA LYS A 4 -10.08 -9.71 -13.19
C LYS A 4 -10.33 -8.65 -14.26
N VAL A 5 -11.45 -8.76 -14.95
CA VAL A 5 -11.93 -7.72 -15.87
C VAL A 5 -12.41 -6.54 -15.04
N VAL A 6 -11.74 -5.40 -15.14
CA VAL A 6 -12.18 -4.14 -14.53
C VAL A 6 -12.99 -3.37 -15.56
N ALA A 7 -14.26 -3.11 -15.27
CA ALA A 7 -15.08 -2.21 -16.08
C ALA A 7 -14.85 -0.75 -15.64
N VAL A 8 -14.08 0.02 -16.41
CA VAL A 8 -14.08 1.48 -16.26
C VAL A 8 -15.34 2.02 -16.93
N ILE A 9 -16.22 2.65 -16.13
CA ILE A 9 -17.49 3.19 -16.62
C ILE A 9 -17.29 4.64 -17.05
N MET A 10 -17.27 4.87 -18.37
CA MET A 10 -17.30 6.22 -18.93
C MET A 10 -18.76 6.68 -19.10
N VAL A 11 -19.12 7.81 -18.47
CA VAL A 11 -20.41 8.49 -18.69
C VAL A 11 -20.16 9.71 -19.59
N GLY A 12 -20.64 9.67 -20.83
CA GLY A 12 -20.48 10.76 -21.80
C GLY A 12 -21.79 11.46 -22.18
N GLY A 13 -21.78 12.80 -22.18
CA GLY A 13 -22.68 13.65 -22.98
C GLY A 13 -23.87 14.31 -22.27
N PRO A 14 -24.33 15.48 -22.76
CA PRO A 14 -24.91 16.56 -21.95
C PRO A 14 -26.34 16.30 -21.47
N THR A 15 -26.61 16.86 -20.29
CA THR A 15 -27.90 16.88 -19.59
C THR A 15 -29.05 17.37 -20.46
N LYS A 16 -30.14 16.58 -20.52
CA LYS A 16 -31.51 17.05 -20.32
C LYS A 16 -32.30 15.99 -19.55
N ALA A 17 -32.74 16.37 -18.35
CA ALA A 17 -33.63 15.59 -17.50
C ALA A 17 -34.99 15.36 -18.19
N ASN A 18 -35.54 14.16 -18.05
CA ASN A 18 -36.99 13.96 -18.08
C ASN A 18 -37.37 12.69 -17.32
N LEU A 19 -38.38 12.86 -16.46
CA LEU A 19 -38.86 11.98 -15.41
C LEU A 19 -39.77 10.85 -15.92
N ARG A 20 -39.72 9.73 -15.19
CA ARG A 20 -40.75 8.69 -14.93
C ARG A 20 -41.08 7.63 -15.99
N ARG A 21 -40.82 6.36 -15.62
CA ARG A 21 -41.86 5.32 -15.46
C ARG A 21 -41.36 4.19 -14.54
N VAL A 22 -42.20 3.83 -13.59
CA VAL A 22 -41.96 2.87 -12.48
C VAL A 22 -41.95 1.43 -12.99
N SER A 23 -41.02 0.62 -12.49
CA SER A 23 -40.93 -0.83 -12.68
C SER A 23 -40.91 -1.52 -11.30
N SER A 24 -41.41 -2.75 -11.26
CA SER A 24 -41.96 -3.56 -10.16
C SER A 24 -41.09 -3.85 -8.92
N PHE A 25 -40.02 -3.10 -8.67
CA PHE A 25 -39.15 -3.28 -7.49
C PHE A 25 -39.53 -2.40 -6.29
N GLU A 26 -40.55 -1.53 -6.42
CA GLU A 26 -41.13 -0.77 -5.29
C GLU A 26 -41.82 -1.65 -4.23
N ALA A 27 -41.91 -2.97 -4.44
CA ALA A 27 -42.60 -3.89 -3.54
C ALA A 27 -41.77 -4.39 -2.32
N LEU A 28 -40.46 -4.13 -2.24
CA LEU A 28 -39.60 -4.75 -1.20
C LEU A 28 -38.83 -3.83 -0.25
N GLN A 29 -39.02 -2.50 -0.31
CA GLN A 29 -38.50 -1.60 0.74
C GLN A 29 -39.53 -0.54 1.15
N SER A 30 -40.68 -1.01 1.64
CA SER A 30 -41.45 -0.24 2.62
C SER A 30 -40.79 -0.42 4.00
N ALA A 31 -39.76 0.39 4.26
CA ALA A 31 -39.29 0.72 5.60
C ALA A 31 -38.64 2.11 5.55
N THR A 32 -39.52 3.09 5.32
CA THR A 32 -39.44 4.50 5.69
C THR A 32 -38.06 5.06 6.05
N ARG A 33 -37.29 5.41 5.02
CA ARG A 33 -36.37 6.54 5.10
C ARG A 33 -36.48 7.26 3.77
N THR A 34 -37.27 8.34 3.74
CA THR A 34 -37.30 9.26 2.59
C THR A 34 -35.87 9.74 2.39
N LEU A 35 -35.20 9.17 1.38
CA LEU A 35 -33.86 9.58 1.01
C LEU A 35 -33.92 11.09 0.67
N PRO A 36 -32.94 11.89 1.10
CA PRO A 36 -32.90 13.31 0.77
C PRO A 36 -33.04 13.50 -0.75
N THR A 37 -33.71 14.56 -1.20
CA THR A 37 -33.90 14.85 -2.63
C THR A 37 -32.60 15.01 -3.41
N ASP A 38 -31.48 15.20 -2.71
CA ASP A 38 -30.14 15.35 -3.27
C ASP A 38 -29.32 14.05 -3.19
N PHE A 39 -29.95 12.91 -2.85
CA PHE A 39 -29.29 11.62 -2.73
C PHE A 39 -29.46 10.79 -4.01
N VAL A 40 -28.34 10.45 -4.64
CA VAL A 40 -28.30 9.64 -5.88
C VAL A 40 -27.30 8.50 -5.69
N ARG A 41 -27.73 7.26 -5.96
CA ARG A 41 -26.87 6.07 -5.93
C ARG A 41 -26.40 5.73 -7.33
N LEU A 42 -25.07 5.64 -7.50
CA LEU A 42 -24.46 5.39 -8.80
C LEU A 42 -24.96 4.06 -9.40
N ASP A 43 -24.96 2.96 -8.64
CA ASP A 43 -25.33 1.62 -9.12
C ASP A 43 -26.81 1.51 -9.54
N GLN A 44 -27.72 1.96 -8.69
CA GLN A 44 -29.17 1.78 -8.91
C GLN A 44 -29.79 2.89 -9.74
N ASP A 45 -29.43 4.15 -9.50
CA ASP A 45 -30.14 5.28 -10.06
C ASP A 45 -29.50 5.78 -11.37
N ILE A 46 -28.22 5.44 -11.61
CA ILE A 46 -27.47 5.85 -12.83
C ILE A 46 -27.10 4.64 -13.69
N LEU A 47 -26.30 3.69 -13.16
CA LEU A 47 -25.71 2.60 -13.94
C LEU A 47 -26.76 1.61 -14.44
N SER A 48 -27.69 1.19 -13.58
CA SER A 48 -28.75 0.24 -13.95
C SER A 48 -29.64 0.77 -15.09
N PRO A 49 -30.15 2.02 -15.04
CA PRO A 49 -30.88 2.61 -16.18
C PRO A 49 -30.03 2.79 -17.44
N LEU A 50 -28.75 3.14 -17.33
CA LEU A 50 -27.86 3.28 -18.49
C LEU A 50 -27.58 1.93 -19.15
N ALA A 51 -27.41 0.87 -18.35
CA ALA A 51 -27.29 -0.50 -18.85
C ALA A 51 -28.56 -0.93 -19.59
N GLY A 52 -29.74 -0.69 -19.00
CA GLY A 52 -31.03 -0.97 -19.64
C GLY A 52 -31.24 -0.20 -20.95
N LYS A 53 -30.72 1.03 -21.04
CA LYS A 53 -30.75 1.85 -22.26
C LYS A 53 -29.61 1.55 -23.25
N LYS A 54 -28.76 0.55 -22.98
CA LYS A 54 -27.57 0.21 -23.77
C LYS A 54 -26.60 1.38 -23.99
N LYS A 55 -26.51 2.26 -22.98
CA LYS A 55 -25.60 3.42 -22.95
C LYS A 55 -24.46 3.24 -21.94
N LEU A 56 -24.34 2.05 -21.35
CA LEU A 56 -23.23 1.66 -20.49
C LEU A 56 -22.21 0.90 -21.33
N TYR A 57 -20.96 1.36 -21.30
CA TYR A 57 -19.83 0.73 -21.99
C TYR A 57 -18.79 0.30 -20.96
N THR A 58 -18.08 -0.77 -21.28
CA THR A 58 -16.99 -1.31 -20.46
C THR A 58 -15.70 -1.21 -21.23
N TYR A 59 -14.67 -0.63 -20.61
CA TYR A 59 -13.30 -0.71 -21.11
C TYR A 59 -12.56 -1.80 -20.33
N GLU A 60 -12.01 -2.78 -21.04
CA GLU A 60 -11.16 -3.82 -20.46
C GLU A 60 -9.71 -3.31 -20.41
N THR A 61 -9.10 -3.36 -19.23
CA THR A 61 -7.68 -3.07 -19.05
C THR A 61 -6.90 -4.37 -18.85
N MET A 62 -5.71 -4.43 -19.45
CA MET A 62 -4.75 -5.53 -19.28
C MET A 62 -3.73 -5.24 -18.16
N ASP A 63 -3.75 -4.03 -17.60
CA ASP A 63 -2.91 -3.66 -16.47
C ASP A 63 -3.40 -4.35 -15.19
N PHE A 64 -2.50 -4.44 -14.20
CA PHE A 64 -2.88 -5.00 -12.92
C PHE A 64 -3.92 -4.11 -12.22
N TRP A 65 -4.87 -4.76 -11.55
CA TRP A 65 -5.79 -4.11 -10.63
C TRP A 65 -5.91 -4.97 -9.39
N GLU A 66 -5.59 -4.38 -8.24
CA GLU A 66 -5.66 -5.08 -6.96
C GLU A 66 -6.27 -4.16 -5.89
N GLN A 67 -7.21 -4.72 -5.12
CA GLN A 67 -7.90 -3.97 -4.08
C GLN A 67 -7.10 -3.98 -2.78
N ILE A 68 -6.91 -2.80 -2.19
CA ILE A 68 -6.32 -2.64 -0.86
C ILE A 68 -7.45 -2.69 0.19
N LYS A 69 -7.61 -3.84 0.85
CA LYS A 69 -8.56 -4.03 1.97
C LYS A 69 -7.86 -4.14 3.33
N THR A 70 -6.65 -4.68 3.32
CA THR A 70 -5.82 -4.86 4.51
C THR A 70 -4.50 -4.11 4.31
N PRO A 71 -3.81 -3.71 5.38
CA PRO A 71 -2.50 -3.09 5.25
C PRO A 71 -1.48 -3.95 4.50
N GLY A 72 -1.53 -5.28 4.68
CA GLY A 72 -0.68 -6.24 3.98
C GLY A 72 -0.79 -6.16 2.46
N MET A 73 -1.97 -5.86 1.93
CA MET A 73 -2.16 -5.65 0.49
C MET A 73 -1.38 -4.44 -0.04
N SER A 74 -1.03 -3.47 0.80
CA SER A 74 -0.23 -2.31 0.38
C SER A 74 1.19 -2.72 -0.06
N LEU A 75 1.81 -3.69 0.63
CA LEU A 75 3.11 -4.25 0.22
C LEU A 75 3.01 -4.96 -1.12
N LYS A 76 1.99 -5.82 -1.28
CA LYS A 76 1.72 -6.51 -2.55
C LYS A 76 1.49 -5.54 -3.70
N CYS A 77 0.65 -4.52 -3.50
CA CYS A 77 0.38 -3.50 -4.50
C CYS A 77 1.62 -2.66 -4.82
N SER A 78 2.46 -2.37 -3.83
CA SER A 78 3.75 -1.69 -4.05
C SER A 78 4.65 -2.51 -4.97
N GLY A 79 4.81 -3.82 -4.75
CA GLY A 79 5.59 -4.69 -5.63
C GLY A 79 5.06 -4.75 -7.06
N LEU A 80 3.73 -4.78 -7.24
CA LEU A 80 3.10 -4.70 -8.57
C LEU A 80 3.42 -3.38 -9.27
N TYR A 81 3.37 -2.27 -8.54
CA TYR A 81 3.66 -0.94 -9.08
C TYR A 81 5.14 -0.77 -9.45
N LEU A 82 6.04 -1.26 -8.60
CA LEU A 82 7.48 -1.28 -8.87
C LEU A 82 7.82 -2.16 -10.09
N SER A 83 7.11 -3.27 -10.27
CA SER A 83 7.24 -4.11 -11.47
C SER A 83 6.73 -3.41 -12.73
N GLN A 84 5.66 -2.63 -12.64
CA GLN A 84 5.17 -1.82 -13.75
C GLN A 84 6.15 -0.68 -14.09
N PHE A 85 6.80 -0.08 -13.09
CA PHE A 85 7.84 0.93 -13.31
C PHE A 85 9.06 0.38 -14.05
N GLN A 86 9.39 -0.89 -13.86
CA GLN A 86 10.45 -1.52 -14.64
C GLN A 86 10.17 -1.48 -16.15
N ILE A 87 8.90 -1.55 -16.56
CA ILE A 87 8.48 -1.52 -17.97
C ILE A 87 8.30 -0.06 -18.45
N ASN A 88 7.62 0.75 -17.66
CA ASN A 88 7.15 2.06 -18.11
C ASN A 88 8.12 3.22 -17.79
N SER A 89 8.95 3.08 -16.76
CA SER A 89 9.77 4.17 -16.21
C SER A 89 10.95 3.65 -15.41
N GLU A 90 11.82 2.86 -16.05
CA GLU A 90 12.98 2.24 -15.40
C GLU A 90 13.91 3.26 -14.72
N HIS A 91 13.99 4.48 -15.27
CA HIS A 91 14.78 5.59 -14.71
C HIS A 91 14.37 6.03 -13.30
N LEU A 92 13.18 5.66 -12.83
CA LEU A 92 12.72 5.93 -11.46
C LEU A 92 13.20 4.88 -10.45
N LEU A 93 13.64 3.71 -10.93
CA LEU A 93 14.14 2.64 -10.08
C LEU A 93 15.60 2.90 -9.73
N ALA A 94 15.95 2.62 -8.48
CA ALA A 94 17.31 2.70 -8.01
C ALA A 94 18.14 1.55 -8.59
N SER A 95 19.40 1.83 -8.91
CA SER A 95 20.39 0.84 -9.28
C SER A 95 21.65 1.03 -8.43
N GLY A 96 22.28 -0.07 -8.04
CA GLY A 96 23.48 -0.04 -7.22
C GLY A 96 24.16 -1.40 -7.16
N ASP A 97 25.43 -1.42 -7.52
CA ASP A 97 26.26 -2.62 -7.67
C ASP A 97 26.90 -3.09 -6.35
N GLY A 98 26.85 -2.26 -5.30
CA GLY A 98 27.48 -2.53 -4.01
C GLY A 98 28.95 -2.13 -3.91
N THR A 99 29.52 -1.43 -4.91
CA THR A 99 30.93 -0.99 -4.86
C THR A 99 31.07 0.40 -4.25
N LYS A 100 30.36 1.40 -4.80
CA LYS A 100 30.34 2.79 -4.32
C LYS A 100 28.99 3.18 -3.71
N ASN A 101 27.92 2.52 -4.16
CA ASN A 101 26.56 2.74 -3.74
C ASN A 101 26.02 1.48 -3.07
N ALA A 102 24.89 1.59 -2.37
CA ALA A 102 24.21 0.45 -1.77
C ALA A 102 23.94 -0.65 -2.82
N ARG A 103 23.99 -1.90 -2.39
CA ARG A 103 23.65 -3.02 -3.28
C ARG A 103 22.14 -3.09 -3.43
N ILE A 104 21.64 -2.82 -4.63
CA ILE A 104 20.21 -2.89 -4.96
C ILE A 104 19.92 -4.23 -5.63
N VAL A 105 18.83 -4.89 -5.23
CA VAL A 105 18.38 -6.18 -5.76
C VAL A 105 16.91 -6.06 -6.16
N GLY A 106 16.60 -6.33 -7.43
CA GLY A 106 15.22 -6.25 -7.93
C GLY A 106 14.71 -4.82 -8.08
N ASN A 107 13.38 -4.65 -8.05
CA ASN A 107 12.75 -3.35 -8.25
C ASN A 107 12.71 -2.59 -6.92
N VAL A 108 13.44 -1.47 -6.86
CA VAL A 108 13.54 -0.64 -5.65
C VAL A 108 13.34 0.81 -6.04
N TYR A 109 12.51 1.52 -5.30
CA TYR A 109 12.36 2.96 -5.40
C TYR A 109 13.08 3.65 -4.25
N VAL A 110 13.90 4.65 -4.58
CA VAL A 110 14.58 5.49 -3.59
C VAL A 110 14.32 6.95 -3.93
N HIS A 111 13.67 7.67 -3.03
CA HIS A 111 13.45 9.10 -3.20
C HIS A 111 14.79 9.86 -3.27
N PRO A 112 14.95 10.88 -4.15
CA PRO A 112 16.23 11.59 -4.33
C PRO A 112 16.82 12.24 -3.06
N SER A 113 15.98 12.57 -2.07
CA SER A 113 16.44 13.14 -0.80
C SER A 113 16.91 12.09 0.22
N ALA A 114 16.63 10.81 -0.01
CA ALA A 114 16.97 9.73 0.91
C ALA A 114 18.49 9.51 0.91
N LYS A 115 19.04 9.21 2.09
CA LYS A 115 20.46 8.97 2.28
C LYS A 115 20.68 7.50 2.61
N VAL A 116 21.36 6.80 1.71
CA VAL A 116 21.59 5.37 1.85
C VAL A 116 23.08 5.07 1.97
N HIS A 117 23.46 4.34 3.02
CA HIS A 117 24.85 3.95 3.21
C HIS A 117 25.32 2.90 2.17
N PRO A 118 26.53 3.01 1.61
CA PRO A 118 27.05 2.10 0.57
C PRO A 118 27.09 0.61 0.95
N THR A 119 27.23 0.30 2.24
CA THR A 119 27.28 -1.10 2.72
C THR A 119 25.91 -1.75 2.90
N SER A 120 24.83 -1.00 2.75
CA SER A 120 23.46 -1.51 2.87
C SER A 120 23.08 -2.38 1.67
N LYS A 121 22.10 -3.28 1.89
CA LYS A 121 21.50 -4.11 0.84
C LYS A 121 20.00 -3.87 0.82
N ILE A 122 19.47 -3.48 -0.33
CA ILE A 122 18.07 -3.09 -0.47
C ILE A 122 17.41 -3.90 -1.57
N GLY A 123 16.28 -4.52 -1.25
CA GLY A 123 15.40 -5.19 -2.19
C GLY A 123 15.36 -6.72 -2.05
N PRO A 124 14.41 -7.38 -2.76
CA PRO A 124 13.47 -6.81 -3.73
C PRO A 124 12.28 -6.05 -3.11
N ASP A 125 11.56 -5.29 -3.95
CA ASP A 125 10.27 -4.64 -3.68
C ASP A 125 10.28 -3.66 -2.50
N VAL A 126 11.30 -2.80 -2.46
CA VAL A 126 11.45 -1.79 -1.41
C VAL A 126 11.13 -0.40 -1.95
N SER A 127 10.39 0.38 -1.18
CA SER A 127 10.20 1.80 -1.43
C SER A 127 10.70 2.63 -0.24
N LEU A 128 11.58 3.60 -0.53
CA LEU A 128 12.08 4.58 0.42
C LEU A 128 11.55 5.96 0.08
N SER A 129 10.82 6.57 1.02
CA SER A 129 10.23 7.90 0.86
C SER A 129 11.22 9.02 1.20
N ALA A 130 10.73 10.25 1.35
CA ALA A 130 11.57 11.42 1.50
C ALA A 130 12.33 11.42 2.84
N ASN A 131 13.52 12.03 2.83
CA ASN A 131 14.43 12.19 3.97
C ASN A 131 14.82 10.93 4.76
N VAL A 132 14.49 9.73 4.27
CA VAL A 132 14.86 8.47 4.92
C VAL A 132 16.37 8.35 5.05
N ARG A 133 16.85 7.90 6.21
CA ARG A 133 18.27 7.64 6.48
C ARG A 133 18.47 6.14 6.70
N VAL A 134 19.27 5.52 5.85
CA VAL A 134 19.61 4.10 5.95
C VAL A 134 21.08 3.97 6.37
N GLY A 135 21.30 3.42 7.55
CA GLY A 135 22.60 3.19 8.17
C GLY A 135 23.42 2.08 7.51
N ALA A 136 24.65 1.90 8.01
CA ALA A 136 25.58 0.89 7.50
C ALA A 136 25.07 -0.54 7.73
N GLY A 137 25.22 -1.42 6.73
CA GLY A 137 24.88 -2.85 6.86
C GLY A 137 23.39 -3.19 6.94
N VAL A 138 22.51 -2.19 6.82
CA VAL A 138 21.06 -2.38 6.83
C VAL A 138 20.60 -3.28 5.69
N ARG A 139 19.59 -4.11 5.95
CA ARG A 139 18.96 -4.98 4.96
C ARG A 139 17.45 -4.73 4.89
N LEU A 140 16.94 -4.40 3.71
CA LEU A 140 15.53 -4.12 3.48
C LEU A 140 14.98 -5.06 2.42
N ILE A 141 13.83 -5.69 2.67
CA ILE A 141 13.18 -6.63 1.76
C ILE A 141 11.66 -6.43 1.84
N ASN A 142 10.99 -6.24 0.70
CA ASN A 142 9.54 -6.15 0.59
C ASN A 142 8.92 -5.23 1.66
N CYS A 143 9.35 -3.97 1.68
CA CYS A 143 8.94 -3.03 2.72
C CYS A 143 8.69 -1.63 2.15
N ILE A 144 7.81 -0.90 2.84
CA ILE A 144 7.52 0.51 2.57
C ILE A 144 8.04 1.31 3.76
N VAL A 145 8.96 2.24 3.50
CA VAL A 145 9.55 3.12 4.52
C VAL A 145 9.13 4.55 4.22
N LEU A 146 8.28 5.11 5.09
CA LEU A 146 7.70 6.44 4.93
C LEU A 146 8.67 7.56 5.32
N ASP A 147 8.22 8.81 5.22
CA ASP A 147 9.11 9.98 5.31
C ASP A 147 9.76 10.13 6.69
N ASP A 148 10.96 10.72 6.68
CA ASP A 148 11.73 11.08 7.88
C ASP A 148 12.05 9.88 8.80
N VAL A 149 12.03 8.65 8.28
CA VAL A 149 12.42 7.45 9.03
C VAL A 149 13.95 7.31 9.11
N GLU A 150 14.44 6.91 10.28
CA GLU A 150 15.85 6.60 10.51
C GLU A 150 16.04 5.11 10.81
N ILE A 151 16.81 4.41 9.98
CA ILE A 151 17.16 2.99 10.18
C ILE A 151 18.65 2.92 10.53
N LYS A 152 18.96 2.58 11.78
CA LYS A 152 20.34 2.53 12.29
C LYS A 152 21.08 1.28 11.81
N GLU A 153 22.36 1.17 12.16
CA GLU A 153 23.28 0.19 11.58
C GLU A 153 22.87 -1.26 11.85
N ASN A 154 23.10 -2.11 10.84
CA ASN A 154 22.84 -3.56 10.87
C ASN A 154 21.39 -3.96 11.17
N ALA A 155 20.45 -3.01 11.15
CA ALA A 155 19.04 -3.30 11.27
C ALA A 155 18.50 -4.05 10.04
N VAL A 156 17.42 -4.79 10.25
CA VAL A 156 16.78 -5.60 9.20
C VAL A 156 15.29 -5.31 9.17
N VAL A 157 14.75 -4.97 7.99
CA VAL A 157 13.32 -4.74 7.78
C VAL A 157 12.82 -5.66 6.67
N ILE A 158 11.83 -6.50 6.97
CA ILE A 158 11.30 -7.51 6.05
C ILE A 158 9.77 -7.53 6.13
N ASN A 159 9.07 -7.47 5.00
CA ASN A 159 7.59 -7.60 4.97
C ASN A 159 6.89 -6.61 5.92
N ALA A 160 7.33 -5.34 5.92
CA ALA A 160 6.89 -4.36 6.90
C ALA A 160 6.57 -2.99 6.30
N ILE A 161 5.69 -2.26 6.98
CA ILE A 161 5.40 -0.85 6.71
C ILE A 161 5.91 -0.04 7.89
N VAL A 162 6.86 0.86 7.64
CA VAL A 162 7.45 1.72 8.67
C VAL A 162 6.87 3.12 8.53
N GLY A 163 6.09 3.54 9.53
CA GLY A 163 5.40 4.82 9.56
C GLY A 163 6.35 6.02 9.71
N TRP A 164 5.84 7.21 9.38
CA TRP A 164 6.61 8.46 9.37
C TRP A 164 7.34 8.73 10.67
N LYS A 165 8.51 9.39 10.59
CA LYS A 165 9.34 9.81 11.74
C LYS A 165 9.72 8.68 12.71
N SER A 166 9.56 7.42 12.30
CA SER A 166 9.95 6.29 13.13
C SER A 166 11.46 6.10 13.14
N SER A 167 11.98 5.50 14.20
CA SER A 167 13.39 5.11 14.26
C SER A 167 13.53 3.61 14.55
N ILE A 168 14.46 2.96 13.86
CA ILE A 168 14.79 1.56 14.05
C ILE A 168 16.22 1.47 14.58
N GLY A 169 16.35 0.89 15.77
CA GLY A 169 17.59 0.72 16.51
C GLY A 169 18.65 -0.12 15.79
N LYS A 170 19.87 -0.06 16.32
CA LYS A 170 21.01 -0.85 15.82
C LYS A 170 20.74 -2.33 16.07
N TRP A 171 21.06 -3.18 15.11
CA TRP A 171 20.82 -4.63 15.19
C TRP A 171 19.37 -5.05 15.41
N SER A 172 18.43 -4.11 15.38
CA SER A 172 17.01 -4.38 15.54
C SER A 172 16.44 -5.05 14.30
N ARG A 173 15.39 -5.85 14.48
CA ARG A 173 14.77 -6.62 13.40
C ARG A 173 13.27 -6.39 13.37
N VAL A 174 12.78 -5.80 12.30
CA VAL A 174 11.34 -5.58 12.07
C VAL A 174 10.94 -6.49 10.91
N GLN A 175 10.36 -7.64 11.21
CA GLN A 175 10.09 -8.66 10.20
C GLN A 175 8.67 -9.21 10.29
N ALA A 176 8.21 -9.86 9.24
CA ALA A 176 6.96 -10.62 9.25
C ALA A 176 7.00 -11.76 8.22
N ASP A 177 6.03 -12.66 8.29
CA ASP A 177 6.00 -13.86 7.44
C ASP A 177 5.63 -13.57 5.99
N GLY A 178 4.96 -12.46 5.72
CA GLY A 178 4.59 -12.04 4.36
C GLY A 178 3.25 -12.60 3.86
N ASP A 179 2.40 -13.10 4.75
CA ASP A 179 1.02 -13.45 4.40
C ASP A 179 0.13 -12.19 4.39
N TYR A 180 -0.05 -11.60 3.22
CA TYR A 180 -0.88 -10.39 3.07
C TYR A 180 -2.37 -10.57 3.41
N SER A 181 -2.84 -11.82 3.51
CA SER A 181 -4.23 -12.15 3.83
C SER A 181 -4.46 -12.29 5.33
N ALA A 182 -3.41 -12.60 6.10
CA ALA A 182 -3.50 -12.73 7.55
C ALA A 182 -3.59 -11.36 8.25
N LYS A 183 -4.33 -11.31 9.36
CA LYS A 183 -4.48 -10.09 10.18
C LYS A 183 -3.14 -9.54 10.66
N LEU A 184 -2.22 -10.44 10.99
CA LEU A 184 -0.85 -10.17 11.46
C LEU A 184 0.20 -10.81 10.56
N GLY A 185 -0.02 -10.84 9.24
CA GLY A 185 0.97 -11.39 8.31
C GLY A 185 2.01 -10.38 7.82
N ILE A 186 1.90 -9.12 8.24
CA ILE A 186 2.90 -8.07 8.04
C ILE A 186 3.14 -7.32 9.35
N THR A 187 4.30 -6.68 9.47
CA THR A 187 4.60 -5.80 10.60
C THR A 187 4.34 -4.35 10.23
N ILE A 188 3.62 -3.61 11.08
CA ILE A 188 3.24 -2.23 10.84
C ILE A 188 3.71 -1.39 12.02
N LEU A 189 4.55 -0.40 11.76
CA LEU A 189 4.90 0.64 12.72
C LEU A 189 4.12 1.91 12.37
N GLY A 190 3.42 2.49 13.35
CA GLY A 190 2.73 3.76 13.21
C GLY A 190 3.68 4.95 13.06
N GLU A 191 3.14 6.17 13.16
CA GLU A 191 3.96 7.40 13.18
C GLU A 191 4.76 7.49 14.49
N GLU A 192 6.00 7.97 14.42
CA GLU A 192 6.85 8.27 15.56
C GLU A 192 7.04 7.05 16.49
N VAL A 193 7.21 5.87 15.89
CA VAL A 193 7.54 4.65 16.63
C VAL A 193 9.06 4.53 16.76
N THR A 194 9.54 4.33 17.98
CA THR A 194 10.96 4.09 18.27
C THR A 194 11.17 2.63 18.64
N VAL A 195 11.91 1.89 17.81
CA VAL A 195 12.38 0.55 18.14
C VAL A 195 13.80 0.69 18.69
N GLU A 196 14.01 0.31 19.95
CA GLU A 196 15.34 0.38 20.58
C GLU A 196 16.33 -0.59 19.94
N ASP A 197 17.61 -0.39 20.25
CA ASP A 197 18.69 -1.26 19.77
C ASP A 197 18.46 -2.72 20.21
N GLU A 198 18.77 -3.67 19.33
CA GLU A 198 18.64 -5.12 19.54
C GLU A 198 17.20 -5.64 19.76
N VAL A 199 16.18 -4.81 19.53
CA VAL A 199 14.77 -5.22 19.65
C VAL A 199 14.28 -5.92 18.38
N VAL A 200 13.50 -6.98 18.58
CA VAL A 200 12.92 -7.78 17.50
C VAL A 200 11.39 -7.64 17.51
N VAL A 201 10.82 -7.25 16.39
CA VAL A 201 9.39 -7.05 16.17
C VAL A 201 8.94 -7.99 15.05
N ILE A 202 8.04 -8.92 15.37
CA ILE A 202 7.58 -9.95 14.43
C ILE A 202 6.05 -9.91 14.33
N ASN A 203 5.50 -9.90 13.12
CA ASN A 203 4.05 -10.04 12.88
C ASN A 203 3.19 -9.13 13.77
N SER A 204 3.60 -7.87 13.97
CA SER A 204 3.00 -7.00 14.99
C SER A 204 2.52 -5.67 14.42
N ILE A 205 1.50 -5.09 15.06
CA ILE A 205 0.99 -3.75 14.72
C ILE A 205 1.26 -2.83 15.91
N VAL A 206 2.05 -1.80 15.69
CA VAL A 206 2.47 -0.85 16.71
C VAL A 206 1.81 0.49 16.44
N LEU A 207 1.02 0.98 17.39
CA LEU A 207 0.35 2.27 17.26
C LEU A 207 1.35 3.43 17.28
N PRO A 208 0.93 4.63 16.85
CA PRO A 208 1.79 5.80 16.85
C PRO A 208 2.32 6.18 18.25
N ASN A 209 3.47 6.85 18.29
CA ASN A 209 4.12 7.39 19.50
C ASN A 209 4.44 6.31 20.55
N LYS A 210 4.94 5.16 20.10
CA LYS A 210 5.34 4.04 20.97
C LYS A 210 6.83 3.82 20.92
N THR A 211 7.40 3.49 22.07
CA THR A 211 8.79 3.05 22.20
C THR A 211 8.79 1.57 22.55
N LEU A 212 9.42 0.76 21.70
CA LEU A 212 9.60 -0.67 21.92
C LEU A 212 10.99 -0.89 22.50
N ASN A 213 11.03 -1.17 23.80
CA ASN A 213 12.24 -1.54 24.54
C ASN A 213 12.35 -3.06 24.75
N VAL A 214 11.33 -3.82 24.37
CA VAL A 214 11.26 -5.28 24.49
C VAL A 214 10.80 -5.85 23.16
N SER A 215 11.33 -7.01 22.79
CA SER A 215 10.91 -7.74 21.60
C SER A 215 9.43 -8.16 21.70
N VAL A 216 8.70 -7.97 20.61
CA VAL A 216 7.26 -8.27 20.52
C VAL A 216 7.00 -9.18 19.32
N GLN A 217 6.05 -10.10 19.48
CA GLN A 217 5.66 -11.03 18.44
C GLN A 217 4.15 -11.23 18.44
N GLU A 218 3.53 -11.15 17.26
CA GLU A 218 2.10 -11.47 17.04
C GLU A 218 1.14 -10.66 17.92
N GLU A 219 1.52 -9.41 18.21
CA GLU A 219 0.78 -8.54 19.12
C GLU A 219 0.39 -7.21 18.47
N ILE A 220 -0.67 -6.61 19.03
CA ILE A 220 -1.07 -5.24 18.71
C ILE A 220 -0.71 -4.38 19.92
N ILE A 221 0.31 -3.54 19.75
CA ILE A 221 0.79 -2.62 20.77
C ILE A 221 0.00 -1.31 20.67
N LEU A 222 -0.91 -1.12 21.63
CA LEU A 222 -1.83 0.02 21.72
C LEU A 222 -1.19 1.26 22.35
#